data_AF-A0A482UKT0-F1
#
_entry.id   AF-A0A482UKT0-F1
#
_cell.length_a   1.000
_cell.length_b   1.000
_cell.length_c   1.000
_cell.angle_alpha   90.00
_cell.angle_beta   90.00
_cell.angle_gamma   90.00
#
_symmetry.space_group_name_H-M   'P 1'
#
loop_
_entity.id
_entity.type
_entity.pdbx_description
1 polymer ?
#
loop_
_entity_poly.entity_id
_entity_poly.type
_entity_poly.pdbx_seq_one_letter_code
_entity_poly.pdbx_strand_id
1 'polypeptide(L)'
;EGDVAPSSDMYALGVLTYFLSTYALPYSLADLSQPLGQDTYKQRMQRLQYLCSNKKLVALVGGLLSLEAGSRPTAAQALKHPFVLLGV
;
A
#
# COMPACT_ATOMS: atom_id res chain seq x y z
N GLU A 1 -16.97 16.81 2.64
CA GLU A 1 -16.39 15.68 3.41
C GLU A 1 -16.45 14.45 2.52
N GLY A 2 -15.34 14.14 1.85
CA GLY A 2 -15.28 13.01 0.91
C GLY A 2 -15.04 11.72 1.68
N ASP A 3 -15.72 10.66 1.26
CA ASP A 3 -15.67 9.27 1.74
C ASP A 3 -14.30 8.82 2.31
N VAL A 4 -14.08 9.06 3.60
CA VAL A 4 -12.84 8.66 4.31
C VAL A 4 -12.79 7.15 4.52
N ALA A 5 -13.94 6.51 4.72
CA ALA A 5 -14.03 5.08 5.02
C ALA A 5 -13.55 4.20 3.84
N PRO A 6 -14.03 4.37 2.59
CA PRO A 6 -13.51 3.62 1.45
C PRO A 6 -12.01 3.79 1.24
N SER A 7 -11.47 5.00 1.44
CA SER A 7 -10.03 5.25 1.31
C SER A 7 -9.20 4.59 2.43
N SER A 8 -9.76 4.47 3.63
CA SER A 8 -9.15 3.74 4.74
C SER A 8 -9.05 2.25 4.43
N ASP A 9 -10.10 1.65 3.87
CA ASP A 9 -10.10 0.23 3.48
C ASP A 9 -9.05 -0.07 2.41
N MET A 10 -8.88 0.84 1.44
CA MET A 10 -7.84 0.69 0.40
C MET A 10 -6.43 0.75 1.00
N TYR A 11 -6.22 1.55 2.06
CA TYR A 11 -4.94 1.55 2.77
C TYR A 11 -4.71 0.24 3.52
N ALA A 12 -5.72 -0.27 4.24
CA ALA A 12 -5.65 -1.56 4.92
C ALA A 12 -5.37 -2.71 3.93
N LEU A 13 -5.99 -2.68 2.76
CA LEU A 13 -5.69 -3.61 1.67
C LEU A 13 -4.23 -3.49 1.20
N GLY A 14 -3.68 -2.28 1.12
CA GLY A 14 -2.26 -2.06 0.85
C GLY A 14 -1.34 -2.70 1.88
N VAL A 15 -1.67 -2.59 3.17
CA VAL A 15 -0.92 -3.21 4.27
C VAL A 15 -0.97 -4.74 4.17
N LEU A 16 -2.15 -5.31 3.91
CA LEU A 16 -2.32 -6.76 3.74
C LEU A 16 -1.56 -7.26 2.52
N THR A 17 -1.65 -6.57 1.39
CA THR A 17 -0.95 -6.94 0.16
C THR A 17 0.57 -6.88 0.36
N TYR A 18 1.07 -5.84 1.04
CA TYR A 18 2.47 -5.74 1.43
C TYR A 18 2.89 -6.95 2.28
N PHE A 19 2.11 -7.28 3.32
CA PHE A 19 2.40 -8.39 4.21
C PHE A 19 2.42 -9.73 3.48
N LEU A 20 1.42 -10.02 2.64
CA LEU A 20 1.37 -11.25 1.85
C LEU A 20 2.55 -11.37 0.86
N SER A 21 3.08 -10.23 0.41
CA SER A 21 4.19 -10.19 -0.55
C SER A 21 5.57 -10.29 0.09
N THR A 22 5.69 -9.97 1.37
CA THR A 22 6.98 -9.80 2.06
C THR A 22 7.12 -10.59 3.35
N TYR A 23 6.02 -11.16 3.85
CA TYR A 23 5.87 -11.74 5.18
C TYR A 23 6.29 -10.79 6.32
N ALA A 24 6.25 -9.48 6.06
CA ALA A 24 6.63 -8.43 7.00
C ALA A 24 5.60 -7.30 7.00
N LEU A 25 5.41 -6.65 8.15
CA LEU A 25 4.59 -5.45 8.21
C LEU A 25 5.34 -4.24 7.62
N PRO A 26 4.63 -3.30 6.98
CA PRO A 26 5.22 -2.08 6.44
C PRO A 26 5.59 -1.05 7.51
N TYR A 27 5.33 -1.32 8.79
CA TYR A 27 5.67 -0.48 9.95
C TYR A 27 5.84 -1.35 11.20
N SER A 28 6.56 -0.84 12.20
CA SER A 28 6.63 -1.45 13.53
C SER A 28 5.35 -1.14 14.32
N LEU A 29 4.93 -2.05 15.21
CA LEU A 29 3.84 -1.76 16.15
C LEU A 29 4.16 -0.59 17.08
N ALA A 30 5.45 -0.31 17.33
CA ALA A 30 5.89 0.87 18.07
C ALA A 30 5.62 2.19 17.32
N ASP A 31 5.63 2.15 15.98
CA ASP A 31 5.42 3.33 15.12
C ASP A 31 3.95 3.79 15.12
N LEU A 32 3.01 2.96 15.57
CA LEU A 32 1.57 3.27 15.62
C LEU A 32 1.21 4.42 16.58
N SER A 33 2.14 4.79 17.46
CA SER A 33 2.01 5.93 18.37
C SER A 33 2.36 7.27 17.73
N GLN A 34 2.93 7.28 16.51
CA GLN A 34 3.32 8.48 15.79
C GLN A 34 2.62 8.55 14.42
N PRO A 35 2.32 9.77 13.92
CA PRO A 35 1.80 9.93 12.57
C PRO A 35 2.81 9.37 11.56
N LEU A 36 2.33 8.49 10.67
CA LEU A 36 3.12 7.95 9.56
C LEU A 36 3.65 9.10 8.69
N GLY A 37 4.93 9.41 8.83
CA GLY A 37 5.61 10.46 8.08
C GLY A 37 6.11 10.02 6.70
N GLN A 38 6.58 10.97 5.90
CA GLN A 38 7.20 10.69 4.60
C GLN A 38 8.39 9.73 4.68
N ASP A 39 9.17 9.78 5.77
CA ASP A 39 10.34 8.92 5.93
C ASP A 39 9.94 7.46 6.16
N THR A 40 8.91 7.21 6.98
CA THR A 40 8.33 5.87 7.15
C THR A 40 7.78 5.34 5.83
N TYR A 41 7.12 6.20 5.03
CA TYR A 41 6.66 5.85 3.69
C TYR A 41 7.82 5.45 2.77
N LYS A 42 8.90 6.22 2.73
CA LYS A 42 10.08 5.91 1.88
C LYS A 42 10.72 4.59 2.30
N GLN A 43 10.94 4.39 3.60
CA GLN A 43 11.56 3.17 4.13
C GLN A 43 10.76 1.92 3.78
N ARG A 44 9.43 1.92 3.96
CA ARG A 44 8.60 0.76 3.62
C ARG A 44 8.64 0.45 2.11
N MET A 45 8.65 1.48 1.26
CA MET A 45 8.67 1.29 -0.19
C MET A 45 10.03 0.77 -0.68
N GLN A 46 11.13 1.26 -0.10
CA GLN A 46 12.47 0.71 -0.35
C GLN A 46 12.55 -0.75 0.09
N ARG A 47 12.02 -1.08 1.26
CA ARG A 47 11.97 -2.47 1.76
C ARG A 47 11.12 -3.36 0.84
N LEU A 48 9.97 -2.88 0.35
CA LEU A 48 9.15 -3.63 -0.60
C LEU A 48 9.90 -3.91 -1.90
N GLN A 49 10.58 -2.90 -2.45
CA GLN A 49 11.39 -3.03 -3.66
C GLN A 49 12.55 -4.02 -3.49
N TYR A 50 13.13 -4.06 -2.30
CA TYR A 50 14.20 -5.00 -1.97
C TYR A 50 13.67 -6.44 -1.86
N LEU A 51 12.53 -6.64 -1.20
CA LEU A 51 11.95 -7.97 -0.95
C LEU A 51 11.13 -8.53 -2.13
N CYS A 52 10.62 -7.66 -3.01
CA CYS A 52 9.75 -8.05 -4.12
C CYS A 52 10.22 -7.42 -5.44
N SER A 53 10.61 -8.28 -6.39
CA SER A 53 11.07 -7.86 -7.73
C SER A 53 9.93 -7.52 -8.69
N ASN A 54 8.67 -7.83 -8.34
CA ASN A 54 7.52 -7.59 -9.21
C ASN A 54 7.15 -6.10 -9.20
N LYS A 55 7.63 -5.35 -10.19
CA LYS A 55 7.38 -3.90 -10.34
C LYS A 55 5.90 -3.53 -10.38
N LYS A 56 5.02 -4.41 -10.89
CA LYS A 56 3.57 -4.17 -10.94
C LYS A 56 2.96 -4.26 -9.55
N LEU A 57 3.39 -5.24 -8.75
CA LEU A 57 2.98 -5.35 -7.36
C LEU A 57 3.45 -4.14 -6.55
N VAL A 58 4.72 -3.76 -6.69
CA VAL A 58 5.30 -2.58 -6.02
C VAL A 58 4.51 -1.31 -6.35
N ALA A 59 4.15 -1.11 -7.62
CA ALA A 59 3.35 0.04 -8.05
C ALA A 59 1.95 0.04 -7.44
N LEU A 60 1.26 -1.12 -7.43
CA LEU A 60 -0.06 -1.25 -6.81
C LEU A 60 -0.01 -0.93 -5.32
N VAL A 61 0.90 -1.58 -4.58
CA VAL A 61 1.06 -1.39 -3.14
C VAL A 61 1.44 0.06 -2.81
N GLY A 62 2.29 0.69 -3.61
CA GLY A 62 2.63 2.11 -3.46
C GLY A 62 1.41 3.03 -3.58
N GLY A 63 0.53 2.78 -4.55
CA GLY A 63 -0.71 3.54 -4.71
C GLY A 63 -1.67 3.35 -3.52
N LEU A 64 -1.89 2.10 -3.10
CA LEU A 64 -2.75 1.75 -1.96
C LEU A 64 -2.26 2.38 -0.65
N LEU A 65 -0.94 2.41 -0.46
CA LEU A 65 -0.27 2.97 0.71
C LEU A 65 0.03 4.47 0.58
N SER A 66 -0.64 5.21 -0.32
CA SER A 66 -0.49 6.67 -0.37
C SER A 66 -0.85 7.31 0.97
N LEU A 67 -0.03 8.27 1.44
CA LEU A 67 -0.30 9.01 2.68
C LEU A 67 -1.60 9.82 2.55
N GLU A 68 -1.76 10.52 1.42
CA GLU A 68 -2.97 11.25 1.07
C GLU A 68 -4.12 10.30 0.73
N ALA A 69 -5.21 10.38 1.49
CA ALA A 69 -6.40 9.55 1.30
C ALA A 69 -7.00 9.69 -0.11
N GLY A 70 -7.01 10.91 -0.66
CA GLY A 70 -7.53 11.18 -2.00
C GLY A 70 -6.66 10.66 -3.15
N SER A 71 -5.41 10.29 -2.87
CA SER A 71 -4.49 9.74 -3.88
C SER A 71 -4.53 8.20 -3.96
N ARG A 72 -5.21 7.55 -3.02
CA ARG A 72 -5.38 6.09 -3.04
C ARG A 72 -6.36 5.71 -4.16
N PRO A 73 -6.09 4.64 -4.92
CA PRO A 73 -7.02 4.18 -5.94
C PRO A 73 -8.30 3.68 -5.29
N THR A 74 -9.43 3.85 -5.96
CA THR A 74 -10.68 3.16 -5.58
C THR A 74 -10.57 1.66 -5.85
N ALA A 75 -11.44 0.85 -5.23
CA ALA A 75 -11.48 -0.59 -5.48
C ALA A 75 -11.63 -0.92 -6.99
N ALA A 76 -12.49 -0.18 -7.70
CA ALA A 76 -12.68 -0.33 -9.14
C ALA A 76 -11.41 0.01 -9.96
N GLN A 77 -10.62 0.98 -9.53
CA GLN A 77 -9.33 1.30 -10.16
C GLN A 77 -8.27 0.24 -9.84
N ALA A 78 -8.23 -0.24 -8.59
CA ALA A 78 -7.28 -1.27 -8.17
C ALA A 78 -7.50 -2.60 -8.91
N LEU A 79 -8.76 -3.01 -9.14
CA LEU A 79 -9.10 -4.20 -9.93
C LEU A 79 -8.63 -4.13 -11.39
N LYS A 80 -8.50 -2.92 -11.95
CA LYS A 80 -7.98 -2.69 -13.30
C LYS A 80 -6.45 -2.61 -13.33
N HIS A 81 -5.77 -2.72 -12.19
CA HIS A 81 -4.32 -2.61 -12.16
C HIS A 81 -3.67 -3.80 -12.88
N PRO A 82 -2.61 -3.61 -13.69
CA PRO A 82 -1.95 -4.69 -14.43
C PRO A 82 -1.46 -5.85 -13.57
N PHE A 83 -1.20 -5.63 -12.28
CA PHE A 83 -0.88 -6.71 -11.34
C PHE A 83 -2.05 -7.68 -11.15
N VAL A 84 -3.27 -7.15 -11.00
CA VAL A 84 -4.49 -7.95 -10.76
C VAL A 84 -4.93 -8.64 -12.05
N LEU A 85 -4.89 -7.92 -13.17
CA LEU A 85 -5.33 -8.43 -14.47
C LEU A 85 -4.43 -9.53 -15.06
N LEU A 86 -3.18 -9.65 -14.61
CA LEU A 86 -2.22 -10.65 -15.09
C LEU A 86 -1.96 -11.77 -14.08
N GLY A 87 -2.65 -11.73 -12.93
CA GLY A 87 -2.63 -12.77 -11.89
C GLY A 87 -3.76 -13.80 -12.04
N VAL A 88 -4.52 -13.73 -13.15
CA VAL A 88 -5.48 -14.72 -13.65
C VAL A 88 -4.97 -15.21 -14.99
#